data_AF-A0A929DHM0-F1
#
_entry.id   AF-A0A929DHM0-F1
#
_cell.length_a   1.000
_cell.length_b   1.000
_cell.length_c   1.000
_cell.angle_alpha   90.00
_cell.angle_beta   90.00
_cell.angle_gamma   90.00
#
_symmetry.space_group_name_H-M   'P 1'
#
loop_
_entity.id
_entity.type
_entity.pdbx_description
1 polymer ?
#
loop_
_entity_poly.entity_id
_entity_poly.type
_entity_poly.pdbx_seq_one_letter_code
_entity_poly.pdbx_strand_id
1 'polypeptide(L)'
;GAMLIGVHYTIRSIPGVIRPAITSPIPTVNGKPTIILDVGVNPDCRPDVLYQYGILGSYYSKYVWNIENPRVGLLNIGSEETKGNLVVKSTYELMKDTNDFNFIGNVEGNDFFKSDKADVVVCDGFIGNVVLKEAEAFYSMIIKRGIKDKFFEKFNFVNHGGTPILGINADVIIGHGISNSTAIKNMILHTKGVIEAKLTKKFKKAFK
;
A
#
# COMPACT_ATOMS: atom_id res chain seq x y z
N GLY A 1 10.61 -11.94 2.67
CA GLY A 1 11.82 -12.66 2.23
C GLY A 1 11.49 -13.84 1.33
N ALA A 2 11.42 -15.06 1.87
CA ALA A 2 11.26 -16.30 1.09
C ALA A 2 10.06 -16.30 0.13
N MET A 3 8.90 -15.79 0.57
CA MET A 3 7.71 -15.64 -0.29
C MET A 3 7.98 -14.82 -1.55
N LEU A 4 8.70 -13.70 -1.42
CA LEU A 4 9.01 -12.81 -2.55
C LEU A 4 9.96 -13.47 -3.55
N ILE A 5 10.93 -14.23 -3.03
CA ILE A 5 11.84 -15.03 -3.86
C ILE A 5 11.05 -16.10 -4.63
N GLY A 6 10.18 -16.84 -3.94
CA GLY A 6 9.32 -17.84 -4.57
C GLY A 6 8.46 -17.24 -5.68
N VAL A 7 7.82 -16.10 -5.42
CA VAL A 7 7.03 -15.36 -6.41
C VAL A 7 7.88 -14.90 -7.59
N HIS A 8 9.09 -14.39 -7.35
CA HIS A 8 9.99 -13.95 -8.41
C HIS A 8 10.33 -15.09 -9.39
N TYR A 9 10.64 -16.28 -8.88
CA TYR A 9 11.02 -17.42 -9.71
C TYR A 9 9.84 -18.13 -10.38
N THR A 10 8.68 -18.19 -9.72
CA THR A 10 7.54 -19.02 -10.17
C THR A 10 6.43 -18.22 -10.85
N ILE A 11 6.00 -17.10 -10.26
CA ILE A 11 4.86 -16.32 -10.73
C ILE A 11 5.31 -15.19 -11.66
N ARG A 12 6.44 -14.56 -11.35
CA ARG A 12 7.01 -13.39 -12.05
C ARG A 12 6.12 -12.16 -12.03
N SER A 13 6.73 -11.00 -12.26
CA SER A 13 6.00 -9.74 -12.46
C SER A 13 5.19 -9.78 -13.75
N ILE A 14 4.11 -9.00 -13.79
CA ILE A 14 3.39 -8.71 -15.03
C ILE A 14 4.36 -8.00 -16.00
N PRO A 15 4.38 -8.34 -17.29
CA PRO A 15 5.19 -7.60 -18.28
C PRO A 15 4.91 -6.09 -18.19
N GLY A 16 5.97 -5.28 -18.19
CA GLY A 16 5.89 -3.84 -18.00
C GLY A 16 6.01 -3.40 -16.53
N VAL A 17 5.64 -4.24 -15.56
CA VAL A 17 5.85 -3.93 -14.12
C VAL A 17 7.32 -4.19 -13.75
N ILE A 18 8.01 -3.13 -13.34
CA ILE A 18 9.44 -3.17 -13.02
C ILE A 18 9.69 -3.92 -11.70
N ARG A 19 8.92 -3.57 -10.65
CA ARG A 19 8.99 -4.22 -9.34
C ARG A 19 7.58 -4.41 -8.77
N PRO A 20 7.28 -5.56 -8.16
CA PRO A 20 6.05 -5.74 -7.43
C PRO A 20 6.11 -5.00 -6.08
N ALA A 21 4.96 -4.71 -5.49
CA ALA A 21 4.87 -4.04 -4.19
C ALA A 21 3.92 -4.79 -3.25
N ILE A 22 4.10 -4.63 -1.95
CA ILE A 22 3.09 -5.00 -0.95
C ILE A 22 2.46 -3.74 -0.38
N THR A 23 1.21 -3.88 0.07
CA THR A 23 0.44 -2.75 0.60
C THR A 23 0.19 -2.90 2.10
N SER A 24 -0.18 -1.84 2.78
CA SER A 24 -0.81 -1.96 4.10
C SER A 24 -1.95 -0.95 4.22
N PRO A 25 -3.12 -1.35 4.77
CA PRO A 25 -4.16 -0.41 5.11
C PRO A 25 -3.80 0.35 6.39
N ILE A 26 -3.74 1.67 6.32
CA ILE A 26 -3.65 2.55 7.48
C ILE A 26 -5.07 3.03 7.83
N PRO A 27 -5.58 2.72 9.03
CA PRO A 27 -6.89 3.19 9.46
C PRO A 27 -6.99 4.72 9.49
N THR A 28 -8.07 5.26 8.95
CA THR A 28 -8.42 6.70 9.06
C THR A 28 -9.50 6.89 10.13
N VAL A 29 -9.54 8.08 10.74
CA VAL A 29 -10.48 8.38 11.83
C VAL A 29 -11.93 8.23 11.34
N ASN A 30 -12.23 8.79 10.15
CA ASN A 30 -13.57 8.84 9.58
C ASN A 30 -13.59 8.45 8.10
N GLY A 31 -13.43 7.18 7.77
CA GLY A 31 -13.54 6.75 6.38
C GLY A 31 -13.00 5.37 6.10
N LYS A 32 -12.77 5.14 4.81
CA LYS A 32 -12.03 3.98 4.32
C LYS A 32 -10.54 4.13 4.71
N PRO A 33 -9.81 3.02 4.83
CA PRO A 33 -8.38 3.09 5.10
C PRO A 33 -7.63 3.70 3.92
N THR A 34 -6.58 4.44 4.24
CA THR A 34 -5.57 4.88 3.25
C THR A 34 -4.62 3.71 3.02
N ILE A 35 -4.31 3.41 1.77
CA ILE A 35 -3.36 2.34 1.45
C ILE A 35 -1.97 2.92 1.29
N ILE A 36 -0.99 2.41 2.04
CA ILE A 36 0.43 2.73 1.81
C ILE A 36 1.09 1.62 1.01
N LEU A 37 1.96 1.98 0.07
CA LEU A 37 2.82 1.05 -0.67
C LEU A 37 4.09 1.76 -1.17
N ASP A 38 5.25 1.12 -1.23
CA ASP A 38 5.56 -0.24 -0.75
C ASP A 38 5.84 -0.27 0.76
N VAL A 39 5.68 -1.42 1.42
CA VAL A 39 5.92 -1.57 2.88
C VAL A 39 6.94 -2.66 3.22
N GLY A 40 7.91 -2.93 2.33
CA GLY A 40 9.09 -3.72 2.68
C GLY A 40 9.54 -4.77 1.67
N VAL A 41 9.11 -4.68 0.40
CA VAL A 41 9.64 -5.53 -0.67
C VAL A 41 10.90 -4.92 -1.26
N ASN A 42 10.89 -3.61 -1.50
CA ASN A 42 11.91 -2.88 -2.24
C ASN A 42 12.41 -1.69 -1.40
N PRO A 43 13.50 -1.85 -0.63
CA PRO A 43 14.04 -0.79 0.22
C PRO A 43 14.37 0.48 -0.57
N ASP A 44 15.04 0.33 -1.71
CA ASP A 44 15.40 1.43 -2.59
C ASP A 44 14.60 1.35 -3.89
N CYS A 45 13.84 2.39 -4.19
CA CYS A 45 13.07 2.51 -5.43
C CYS A 45 13.57 3.65 -6.30
N ARG A 46 13.50 3.46 -7.60
CA ARG A 46 13.72 4.53 -8.59
C ARG A 46 12.41 5.28 -8.86
N PRO A 47 12.46 6.49 -9.44
CA PRO A 47 11.25 7.26 -9.74
C PRO A 47 10.22 6.56 -10.64
N ASP A 48 10.69 5.82 -11.66
CA ASP A 48 9.85 5.01 -12.55
C ASP A 48 9.12 3.90 -11.79
N VAL A 49 9.75 3.29 -10.79
CA VAL A 49 9.12 2.28 -9.93
C VAL A 49 8.03 2.92 -9.06
N LEU A 50 8.30 4.07 -8.44
CA LEU A 50 7.31 4.77 -7.61
C LEU A 50 6.12 5.26 -8.45
N TYR A 51 6.34 5.72 -9.68
CA TYR A 51 5.27 6.02 -10.64
C TYR A 51 4.34 4.81 -10.84
N GLN A 52 4.91 3.62 -11.07
CA GLN A 52 4.11 2.40 -11.23
C GLN A 52 3.35 2.01 -9.96
N TYR A 53 3.88 2.32 -8.78
CA TYR A 53 3.15 2.11 -7.52
C TYR A 53 1.91 3.00 -7.43
N GLY A 54 1.93 4.21 -8.00
CA GLY A 54 0.71 5.03 -8.14
C GLY A 54 -0.39 4.30 -8.91
N ILE A 55 -0.05 3.68 -10.04
CA ILE A 55 -0.97 2.86 -10.84
C ILE A 55 -1.46 1.64 -10.04
N LEU A 56 -0.53 0.87 -9.47
CA LEU A 56 -0.86 -0.36 -8.73
C LEU A 56 -1.78 -0.07 -7.54
N GLY A 57 -1.44 0.93 -6.74
CA GLY A 57 -2.19 1.36 -5.57
C GLY A 57 -3.55 1.92 -5.93
N SER A 58 -3.65 2.74 -6.99
CA SER A 58 -4.93 3.28 -7.47
C SER A 58 -5.90 2.17 -7.87
N TYR A 59 -5.45 1.19 -8.66
CA TYR A 59 -6.29 0.06 -9.04
C TYR A 59 -6.68 -0.80 -7.83
N TYR A 60 -5.76 -1.06 -6.91
CA TYR A 60 -6.08 -1.82 -5.69
C TYR A 60 -7.15 -1.11 -4.86
N SER A 61 -6.96 0.18 -4.59
CA SER A 61 -7.93 1.00 -3.85
C SER A 61 -9.29 1.06 -4.55
N LYS A 62 -9.29 1.18 -5.89
CA LYS A 62 -10.51 1.21 -6.69
C LYS A 62 -11.31 -0.08 -6.63
N TYR A 63 -10.66 -1.22 -6.88
CA TYR A 63 -11.38 -2.48 -7.08
C TYR A 63 -11.51 -3.34 -5.82
N VAL A 64 -10.68 -3.13 -4.80
CA VAL A 64 -10.75 -3.87 -3.53
C VAL A 64 -11.43 -3.03 -2.45
N TRP A 65 -11.15 -1.73 -2.40
CA TRP A 65 -11.75 -0.81 -1.41
C TRP A 65 -12.93 0.01 -1.97
N ASN A 66 -13.32 -0.21 -3.23
CA ASN A 66 -14.46 0.44 -3.89
C ASN A 66 -14.37 1.98 -3.87
N ILE A 67 -13.18 2.54 -4.09
CA ILE A 67 -12.96 3.99 -4.20
C ILE A 67 -12.90 4.37 -5.69
N GLU A 68 -13.91 5.03 -6.22
CA GLU A 68 -14.07 5.17 -7.67
C GLU A 68 -12.93 5.91 -8.37
N ASN A 69 -12.43 6.98 -7.75
CA ASN A 69 -11.31 7.79 -8.24
C ASN A 69 -10.29 8.04 -7.11
N PRO A 70 -9.47 7.02 -6.75
CA PRO A 70 -8.58 7.10 -5.59
C PRO A 70 -7.54 8.20 -5.75
N ARG A 71 -7.44 9.05 -4.73
CA ARG A 71 -6.43 10.10 -4.64
C ARG A 71 -5.10 9.47 -4.27
N VAL A 72 -4.12 9.62 -5.14
CA VAL A 72 -2.77 9.09 -4.99
C VAL A 72 -1.85 10.24 -4.56
N GLY A 73 -1.26 10.11 -3.39
CA GLY A 73 -0.27 11.04 -2.86
C GLY A 73 1.14 10.43 -2.83
N LEU A 74 2.15 11.26 -2.97
CA LEU A 74 3.55 10.88 -2.80
C LEU A 74 4.02 11.24 -1.39
N LEU A 75 4.47 10.26 -0.61
CA LEU A 75 4.94 10.51 0.75
C LEU A 75 6.17 11.42 0.74
N ASN A 76 6.13 12.48 1.53
CA ASN A 76 7.17 13.49 1.54
C ASN A 76 7.34 14.14 2.93
N ILE A 77 8.39 14.95 3.07
CA ILE A 77 8.74 15.74 4.26
C ILE A 77 8.10 17.14 4.26
N GLY A 78 7.19 17.41 3.32
CA GLY A 78 6.49 18.66 3.16
C GLY A 78 5.54 18.62 1.96
N SER A 79 4.52 19.46 1.96
CA SER A 79 3.47 19.48 0.94
C SER A 79 3.89 20.14 -0.38
N GLU A 80 4.93 20.97 -0.37
CA GLU A 80 5.38 21.72 -1.55
C GLU A 80 6.10 20.82 -2.55
N GLU A 81 5.94 21.09 -3.85
CA GLU A 81 6.50 20.28 -4.95
C GLU A 81 8.03 20.12 -4.87
N THR A 82 8.71 21.14 -4.33
CA THR A 82 10.17 21.20 -4.24
C THR A 82 10.76 20.40 -3.07
N LYS A 83 9.92 19.80 -2.22
CA LYS A 83 10.34 19.04 -1.02
C LYS A 83 10.71 17.60 -1.34
N GLY A 84 11.50 17.01 -0.45
CA GLY A 84 11.95 15.63 -0.55
C GLY A 84 13.38 15.49 -1.04
N ASN A 85 13.85 14.24 -1.11
CA ASN A 85 15.14 13.91 -1.69
C ASN A 85 15.05 13.89 -3.23
N LEU A 86 16.18 13.64 -3.90
CA LEU A 86 16.23 13.63 -5.37
C LEU A 86 15.23 12.64 -6.00
N VAL A 87 15.10 11.44 -5.43
CA VAL A 87 14.19 10.41 -5.92
C VAL A 87 12.73 10.87 -5.85
N VAL A 88 12.33 11.43 -4.71
CA VAL A 88 10.96 11.91 -4.49
C VAL A 88 10.65 13.10 -5.40
N LYS A 89 11.58 14.06 -5.55
CA LYS A 89 11.39 15.18 -6.50
C LYS A 89 11.26 14.71 -7.94
N SER A 90 12.14 13.81 -8.39
CA SER A 90 12.03 13.23 -9.74
C SER A 90 10.74 12.43 -9.92
N THR A 91 10.25 11.76 -8.88
CA THR A 91 8.97 11.04 -8.93
C THR A 91 7.81 12.01 -9.05
N TYR A 92 7.83 13.10 -8.29
CA TYR A 92 6.83 14.16 -8.38
C TYR A 92 6.71 14.69 -9.82
N GLU A 93 7.83 15.00 -10.46
CA GLU A 93 7.86 15.46 -11.85
C GLU A 93 7.27 14.45 -12.84
N LEU A 94 7.43 13.14 -12.59
CA LEU A 94 6.79 12.10 -13.41
C LEU A 94 5.28 12.00 -13.15
N MET A 95 4.83 12.29 -11.93
CA MET A 95 3.43 12.12 -11.52
C MET A 95 2.55 13.34 -11.78
N LYS A 96 3.10 14.56 -11.76
CA LYS A 96 2.29 15.80 -11.76
C LYS A 96 1.36 15.97 -12.96
N ASP A 97 1.74 15.46 -14.12
CA ASP A 97 0.99 15.57 -15.38
C ASP A 97 0.42 14.22 -15.85
N THR A 98 0.38 13.21 -14.97
CA THR A 98 -0.13 11.89 -15.34
C THR A 98 -1.64 11.87 -15.54
N ASN A 99 -2.08 11.07 -16.50
CA ASN A 99 -3.49 10.70 -16.68
C ASN A 99 -3.79 9.26 -16.24
N ASP A 100 -2.79 8.53 -15.74
CA ASP A 100 -2.94 7.11 -15.37
C ASP A 100 -3.65 6.93 -14.02
N PHE A 101 -3.60 7.96 -13.16
CA PHE A 101 -4.25 7.99 -11.85
C PHE A 101 -4.47 9.43 -11.37
N ASN A 102 -5.33 9.62 -10.37
CA ASN A 102 -5.61 10.92 -9.76
C ASN A 102 -4.51 11.31 -8.76
N PHE A 103 -3.45 11.93 -9.26
CA PHE A 103 -2.36 12.43 -8.43
C PHE A 103 -2.73 13.74 -7.73
N ILE A 104 -2.53 13.82 -6.41
CA ILE A 104 -2.89 14.99 -5.59
C ILE A 104 -1.67 15.74 -5.02
N GLY A 105 -0.47 15.36 -5.44
CA GLY A 105 0.78 15.95 -4.95
C GLY A 105 1.38 15.24 -3.75
N ASN A 106 2.19 15.99 -2.99
CA ASN A 106 2.90 15.48 -1.82
C ASN A 106 1.97 15.34 -0.61
N VAL A 107 2.19 14.29 0.18
CA VAL A 107 1.46 14.00 1.42
C VAL A 107 2.47 13.81 2.54
N GLU A 108 2.21 14.42 3.69
CA GLU A 108 3.07 14.31 4.88
C GLU A 108 2.62 13.18 5.81
N GLY A 109 3.51 12.73 6.69
CA GLY A 109 3.20 11.64 7.63
C GLY A 109 2.04 11.95 8.62
N ASN A 110 1.78 13.23 8.90
CA ASN A 110 0.66 13.65 9.74
C ASN A 110 -0.71 13.54 9.05
N ASP A 111 -0.75 13.31 7.74
CA ASP A 111 -1.97 13.20 6.94
C ASP A 111 -2.48 11.75 6.83
N PHE A 112 -1.68 10.75 7.21
CA PHE A 112 -2.03 9.33 7.09
C PHE A 112 -3.37 8.92 7.74
N PHE A 113 -3.74 9.57 8.84
CA PHE A 113 -4.94 9.23 9.60
C PHE A 113 -6.17 10.06 9.19
N LYS A 114 -6.00 10.99 8.23
CA LYS A 114 -7.05 11.89 7.73
C LYS A 114 -7.66 11.31 6.46
N SER A 115 -8.96 11.00 6.52
CA SER A 115 -9.68 10.38 5.40
C SER A 115 -9.87 11.29 4.18
N ASP A 116 -9.73 12.60 4.35
CA ASP A 116 -9.90 13.61 3.32
C ASP A 116 -8.57 14.00 2.63
N LYS A 117 -7.45 13.34 2.93
CA LYS A 117 -6.17 13.62 2.30
C LYS A 117 -5.86 12.71 1.12
N ALA A 118 -5.59 11.44 1.35
CA ALA A 118 -5.20 10.50 0.30
C ALA A 118 -5.85 9.12 0.52
N ASP A 119 -6.17 8.45 -0.57
CA ASP A 119 -6.67 7.07 -0.54
C ASP A 119 -5.53 6.06 -0.77
N VAL A 120 -4.46 6.52 -1.43
CA VAL A 120 -3.24 5.77 -1.72
C VAL A 120 -2.04 6.68 -1.44
N VAL A 121 -1.04 6.19 -0.70
CA VAL A 121 0.21 6.89 -0.41
C VAL A 121 1.38 6.05 -0.92
N VAL A 122 2.14 6.64 -1.85
CA VAL A 122 3.28 6.01 -2.50
C VAL A 122 4.58 6.36 -1.77
N CYS A 123 5.40 5.36 -1.50
CA CYS A 123 6.74 5.47 -0.95
C CYS A 123 7.60 4.27 -1.34
N ASP A 124 8.90 4.31 -1.07
CA ASP A 124 9.75 3.13 -1.12
C ASP A 124 9.50 2.21 0.09
N GLY A 125 9.93 0.95 -0.05
CA GLY A 125 9.71 -0.07 0.96
C GLY A 125 10.48 0.16 2.26
N PHE A 126 11.55 0.97 2.26
CA PHE A 126 12.25 1.31 3.48
C PHE A 126 11.39 2.26 4.33
N ILE A 127 10.95 3.38 3.76
CA ILE A 127 10.11 4.36 4.45
C ILE A 127 8.77 3.74 4.84
N GLY A 128 8.10 3.04 3.92
CA GLY A 128 6.79 2.46 4.20
C GLY A 128 6.83 1.40 5.31
N ASN A 129 7.90 0.61 5.39
CA ASN A 129 8.06 -0.35 6.47
C ASN A 129 8.34 0.33 7.82
N VAL A 130 9.10 1.43 7.85
CA VAL A 130 9.30 2.23 9.08
C VAL A 130 7.96 2.78 9.58
N VAL A 131 7.17 3.40 8.70
CA VAL A 131 5.82 3.92 9.03
C VAL A 131 4.92 2.82 9.56
N LEU A 132 4.90 1.66 8.91
CA LEU A 132 4.09 0.51 9.33
C LEU A 132 4.50 0.01 10.73
N LYS A 133 5.80 -0.15 11.00
CA LYS A 133 6.29 -0.62 12.30
C LYS A 133 6.07 0.39 13.42
N GLU A 134 6.14 1.68 13.12
CA GLU A 134 5.77 2.72 14.07
C GLU A 134 4.28 2.64 14.44
N ALA A 135 3.38 2.50 13.46
CA ALA A 135 1.94 2.35 13.71
C ALA A 135 1.61 1.10 14.55
N GLU A 136 2.25 -0.04 14.27
CA GLU A 136 2.12 -1.27 15.06
C GLU A 136 2.63 -1.10 16.50
N ALA A 137 3.72 -0.35 16.69
CA ALA A 137 4.29 -0.07 18.01
C ALA A 137 3.36 0.83 18.84
N PHE A 138 2.78 1.88 18.24
CA PHE A 138 1.79 2.73 18.89
C PHE A 138 0.55 1.93 19.31
N TYR A 139 0.01 1.09 18.42
CA TYR A 139 -1.10 0.21 18.76
C TYR A 139 -0.76 -0.72 19.94
N SER A 140 0.41 -1.37 19.90
CA SER A 140 0.88 -2.24 20.97
C SER A 140 1.03 -1.50 22.31
N MET A 141 1.51 -0.25 22.29
CA MET A 141 1.61 0.60 23.47
C MET A 141 0.24 0.97 24.04
N ILE A 142 -0.72 1.34 23.19
CA ILE A 142 -2.10 1.71 23.58
C ILE A 142 -2.77 0.53 24.30
N ILE A 143 -2.68 -0.67 23.73
CA ILE A 143 -3.22 -1.89 24.34
C ILE A 143 -2.54 -2.20 25.67
N LYS A 144 -1.20 -2.10 25.76
CA LYS A 144 -0.47 -2.31 27.03
C LYS A 144 -0.87 -1.31 28.12
N ARG A 145 -1.27 -0.10 27.74
CA ARG A 145 -1.78 0.93 28.66
C ARG A 145 -3.25 0.72 29.06
N GLY A 146 -3.90 -0.34 28.58
CA GLY A 146 -5.30 -0.64 28.89
C GLY A 146 -6.31 0.28 28.19
N ILE A 147 -5.88 1.05 27.20
CA ILE A 147 -6.76 1.93 26.43
C ILE A 147 -7.53 1.07 25.42
N LYS A 148 -8.85 1.00 25.57
CA LYS A 148 -9.75 0.28 24.67
C LYS A 148 -10.52 1.29 23.84
N ASP A 149 -10.18 1.37 22.55
CA ASP A 149 -10.83 2.28 21.62
C ASP A 149 -11.04 1.60 20.26
N LYS A 150 -12.25 1.75 19.71
CA LYS A 150 -12.64 1.08 18.45
C LYS A 150 -11.80 1.53 17.25
N PHE A 151 -11.28 2.74 17.25
CA PHE A 151 -10.39 3.22 16.20
C PHE A 151 -9.02 2.54 16.31
N PHE A 152 -8.42 2.49 17.51
CA PHE A 152 -7.12 1.85 17.67
C PHE A 152 -7.16 0.34 17.39
N GLU A 153 -8.26 -0.36 17.67
CA GLU A 153 -8.44 -1.78 17.28
C GLU A 153 -8.33 -2.02 15.76
N LYS A 154 -8.55 -1.00 14.92
CA LYS A 154 -8.38 -1.13 13.46
C LYS A 154 -6.92 -1.34 13.03
N PHE A 155 -5.95 -1.00 13.89
CA PHE A 155 -4.52 -1.24 13.64
C PHE A 155 -4.10 -2.69 13.91
N ASN A 156 -4.99 -3.52 14.46
CA ASN A 156 -4.71 -4.92 14.68
C ASN A 156 -4.62 -5.69 13.35
N PHE A 157 -3.42 -6.15 12.99
CA PHE A 157 -3.17 -6.89 11.74
C PHE A 157 -4.05 -8.14 11.60
N VAL A 158 -4.49 -8.75 12.71
CA VAL A 158 -5.39 -9.92 12.72
C VAL A 158 -6.70 -9.61 11.98
N ASN A 159 -7.17 -8.37 12.02
CA ASN A 159 -8.41 -7.96 11.37
C ASN A 159 -8.31 -7.92 9.84
N HIS A 160 -7.10 -7.69 9.31
CA HIS A 160 -6.85 -7.60 7.87
C HIS A 160 -6.41 -8.94 7.28
N GLY A 161 -5.77 -9.79 8.09
CA GLY A 161 -5.42 -11.17 7.75
C GLY A 161 -4.16 -11.31 6.88
N GLY A 162 -3.93 -10.40 5.93
CA GLY A 162 -2.70 -10.37 5.12
C GLY A 162 -2.69 -9.20 4.12
N THR A 163 -1.67 -9.16 3.27
CA THR A 163 -1.53 -8.16 2.21
C THR A 163 -1.24 -8.79 0.86
N PRO A 164 -1.89 -8.34 -0.23
CA PRO A 164 -1.57 -8.81 -1.57
C PRO A 164 -0.23 -8.28 -2.05
N ILE A 165 0.47 -9.12 -2.81
CA ILE A 165 1.58 -8.69 -3.65
C ILE A 165 0.98 -8.17 -4.96
N LEU A 166 1.13 -6.89 -5.23
CA LEU A 166 0.64 -6.24 -6.45
C LEU A 166 1.68 -6.33 -7.57
N GLY A 167 1.20 -6.34 -8.81
CA GLY A 167 2.06 -6.31 -10.00
C GLY A 167 2.62 -7.66 -10.46
N ILE A 168 2.11 -8.78 -9.94
CA ILE A 168 2.52 -10.15 -10.30
C ILE A 168 1.43 -10.92 -11.07
N ASN A 169 1.81 -12.01 -11.75
CA ASN A 169 0.91 -12.75 -12.66
C ASN A 169 -0.17 -13.62 -11.98
N ALA A 170 -0.28 -13.61 -10.65
CA ALA A 170 -1.28 -14.34 -9.89
C ALA A 170 -1.62 -13.60 -8.58
N ASP A 171 -2.76 -13.91 -7.98
CA ASP A 171 -3.14 -13.36 -6.67
C ASP A 171 -2.38 -14.10 -5.56
N VAL A 172 -1.45 -13.42 -4.89
CA VAL A 172 -0.67 -13.97 -3.77
C VAL A 172 -0.80 -13.04 -2.57
N ILE A 173 -1.22 -13.59 -1.42
CA ILE A 173 -1.36 -12.87 -0.15
C ILE A 173 -0.23 -13.28 0.80
N ILE A 174 0.39 -12.31 1.46
CA ILE A 174 1.38 -12.49 2.52
C ILE A 174 0.71 -12.24 3.87
N GLY A 175 0.78 -13.24 4.75
CA GLY A 175 0.38 -13.10 6.15
C GLY A 175 1.49 -12.60 7.06
N HIS A 176 1.09 -12.15 8.24
CA HIS A 176 2.03 -11.85 9.31
C HIS A 176 2.59 -13.16 9.92
N GLY A 177 3.87 -13.18 10.32
CA GLY A 177 4.53 -14.38 10.85
C GLY A 177 3.99 -14.89 12.20
N ILE A 178 3.10 -14.13 12.86
CA ILE A 178 2.46 -14.47 14.14
C ILE A 178 0.93 -14.62 14.00
N SER A 179 0.45 -14.91 12.79
CA SER A 179 -0.97 -15.11 12.49
C SER A 179 -1.57 -16.30 13.27
N ASN A 180 -2.68 -16.04 13.97
CA ASN A 180 -3.50 -17.07 14.62
C ASN A 180 -4.64 -17.53 13.68
N SER A 181 -5.49 -18.46 14.15
CA SER A 181 -6.62 -18.98 13.37
C SER A 181 -7.57 -17.90 12.85
N THR A 182 -7.82 -16.85 13.64
CA THR A 182 -8.63 -15.69 13.23
C THR A 182 -7.96 -14.90 12.11
N ALA A 183 -6.65 -14.66 12.20
CA ALA A 183 -5.89 -13.97 11.15
C ALA A 183 -5.91 -14.77 9.85
N ILE A 184 -5.75 -16.10 9.91
CA ILE A 184 -5.83 -16.98 8.73
C ILE A 184 -7.25 -16.97 8.12
N LYS A 185 -8.30 -17.05 8.93
CA LYS A 185 -9.69 -16.90 8.45
C LYS A 185 -9.88 -15.59 7.70
N ASN A 186 -9.44 -14.47 8.30
CA ASN A 186 -9.58 -13.15 7.69
C ASN A 186 -8.75 -13.03 6.40
N MET A 187 -7.56 -13.64 6.36
CA MET A 187 -6.72 -13.70 5.17
C MET A 187 -7.43 -14.40 4.01
N ILE A 188 -8.12 -15.52 4.25
CA ILE A 188 -8.88 -16.24 3.22
C ILE A 188 -10.02 -15.37 2.69
N LEU A 189 -10.74 -14.67 3.57
CA LEU A 189 -11.82 -13.75 3.17
C LEU A 189 -11.29 -12.57 2.36
N HIS A 190 -10.15 -11.99 2.75
CA HIS A 190 -9.50 -10.93 1.99
C HIS A 190 -9.02 -11.42 0.63
N THR A 191 -8.43 -12.63 0.58
CA THR A 191 -8.00 -13.28 -0.67
C THR A 191 -9.16 -13.40 -1.65
N LYS A 192 -10.35 -13.81 -1.18
CA LYS A 192 -11.55 -13.86 -2.01
C LYS A 192 -11.86 -12.49 -2.64
N GLY A 193 -11.84 -11.41 -1.85
CA GLY A 193 -12.06 -10.05 -2.36
C GLY A 193 -11.03 -9.62 -3.42
N VAL A 194 -9.76 -9.98 -3.23
CA VAL A 194 -8.69 -9.71 -4.21
C VAL A 194 -8.91 -10.48 -5.52
N ILE A 195 -9.28 -11.76 -5.44
CA ILE A 195 -9.59 -12.58 -6.63
C ILE A 195 -10.80 -12.01 -7.39
N GLU A 196 -11.86 -11.64 -6.68
CA GLU A 196 -13.07 -11.05 -7.26
C GLU A 196 -12.77 -9.71 -7.95
N ALA A 197 -11.83 -8.94 -7.42
CA ALA A 197 -11.33 -7.71 -8.03
C ALA A 197 -10.57 -7.94 -9.34
N LYS A 198 -10.11 -9.16 -9.64
CA LYS A 198 -9.44 -9.55 -10.91
C LYS A 198 -8.29 -8.60 -11.28
N LEU A 199 -7.46 -8.24 -10.30
CA LEU A 199 -6.42 -7.20 -10.44
C LEU A 199 -5.38 -7.57 -11.49
N THR A 200 -4.90 -8.81 -11.53
CA THR A 200 -3.92 -9.25 -12.54
C THR A 200 -4.36 -8.97 -13.97
N LYS A 201 -5.64 -9.20 -14.30
CA LYS A 201 -6.18 -8.93 -15.65
C LYS A 201 -6.19 -7.42 -15.95
N LYS A 202 -6.42 -6.59 -14.94
CA LYS A 202 -6.49 -5.14 -15.07
C LYS A 202 -5.09 -4.53 -15.20
N PHE A 203 -4.15 -4.96 -14.36
CA PHE A 203 -2.74 -4.59 -14.48
C PHE A 203 -2.16 -4.97 -15.84
N LYS A 204 -2.42 -6.19 -16.34
CA LYS A 204 -2.01 -6.60 -17.70
C LYS A 204 -2.58 -5.73 -18.83
N LYS A 205 -3.63 -4.94 -18.59
CA LYS A 205 -4.13 -3.96 -19.56
C LYS A 205 -3.50 -2.59 -19.37
N ALA A 206 -3.25 -2.20 -18.12
CA ALA A 206 -2.64 -0.91 -17.78
C ALA A 206 -1.15 -0.83 -18.13
N PHE A 207 -0.41 -1.94 -18.04
CA PHE A 207 1.03 -2.02 -18.30
C PHE A 207 1.36 -2.61 -19.69
N LYS A 208 0.42 -2.54 -20.62
CA LYS A 208 0.54 -3.12 -21.96
C LYS A 208 1.12 -2.14 -22.97
#